data_AF-A0AAV6U6H6-F1
#
_entry.id   AF-A0AAV6U6H6-F1
#
_cell.length_a   1.000
_cell.length_b   1.000
_cell.length_c   1.000
_cell.angle_alpha   90.00
_cell.angle_beta   90.00
_cell.angle_gamma   90.00
#
_symmetry.space_group_name_H-M   'P 1'
#
loop_
_entity.id
_entity.type
_entity.pdbx_description
1 polymer ?
#
loop_
_entity_poly.entity_id
_entity_poly.type
_entity_poly.pdbx_seq_one_letter_code
_entity_poly.pdbx_strand_id
1 'polypeptide(L)' 'MFINLYGWYKMSTTVHKLLIHGSDIMNSLPLPLGQLSEDVLEASHKLYKNLRLFHSRKTSRINTNTDILN' A
#
# COMPACT_ATOMS: atom_id res chain seq x y z
N MET A 1 23.67 -11.90 11.38
CA MET A 1 24.45 -10.82 10.75
C MET A 1 24.10 -9.44 11.32
N PHE A 2 22.85 -8.96 11.25
CA PHE A 2 22.46 -7.64 11.77
C PHE A 2 22.86 -7.38 13.24
N ILE A 3 22.50 -8.30 14.15
CA ILE A 3 22.80 -8.17 15.60
C ILE A 3 24.32 -8.12 15.84
N ASN A 4 25.10 -8.91 15.09
CA ASN A 4 26.54 -8.99 15.25
C ASN A 4 27.25 -7.72 14.77
N LEU A 5 26.74 -7.05 13.75
CA LEU A 5 27.35 -5.85 13.17
C LEU A 5 26.79 -4.54 13.78
N TYR A 6 25.52 -4.56 14.18
CA TYR A 6 24.76 -3.36 14.56
C TYR A 6 23.90 -3.58 15.82
N GLY A 7 24.32 -4.45 16.76
CA GLY A 7 23.53 -4.78 17.96
C GLY A 7 23.19 -3.58 18.85
N TRP A 8 23.92 -2.47 18.74
CA TRP A 8 23.64 -1.21 19.43
C TRP A 8 22.44 -0.45 18.82
N TYR A 9 22.10 -0.71 17.56
CA TYR A 9 21.00 -0.06 16.86
C TYR A 9 19.75 -0.93 16.90
N LYS A 10 18.65 -0.37 17.42
CA LYS A 10 17.36 -1.09 17.46
C LYS A 10 16.81 -1.26 16.05
N MET A 11 16.43 -2.49 15.69
CA MET A 11 15.73 -2.75 14.43
C MET A 11 14.44 -1.92 14.36
N SER A 12 14.19 -1.31 13.19
CA SER A 12 12.88 -0.72 12.92
C SER A 12 11.81 -1.81 12.89
N THR A 13 10.57 -1.43 13.13
CA THR A 13 9.43 -2.36 13.13
C THR A 13 9.30 -3.10 11.78
N THR A 14 9.55 -2.42 10.66
CA THR A 14 9.53 -3.03 9.32
C THR A 14 10.63 -4.07 9.15
N VAL A 15 11.87 -3.75 9.55
CA VAL A 15 13.01 -4.67 9.44
C VAL A 15 12.82 -5.88 10.36
N HIS A 16 12.34 -5.65 11.59
CA HIS A 16 12.04 -6.74 12.53
C HIS A 16 10.96 -7.68 11.98
N LYS A 17 9.84 -7.13 11.49
CA LYS A 17 8.78 -7.94 10.86
C LYS A 17 9.32 -8.74 9.67
N LEU A 18 10.16 -8.15 8.83
CA LEU A 18 10.72 -8.82 7.66
C LEU A 18 11.71 -9.94 8.06
N LEU A 19 12.65 -9.67 8.95
CA LEU A 19 13.71 -10.63 9.31
C LEU A 19 13.24 -11.72 10.29
N ILE A 20 12.32 -11.40 11.20
CA ILE A 20 11.89 -12.31 12.26
C ILE A 20 10.57 -12.99 11.91
N HIS A 21 9.61 -12.26 11.33
CA HIS A 21 8.27 -12.80 11.04
C HIS A 21 8.02 -13.04 9.54
N GLY A 22 8.98 -12.73 8.66
CA GLY A 22 8.79 -12.78 7.21
C GLY A 22 8.38 -14.16 6.71
N SER A 23 8.99 -15.23 7.22
CA SER A 23 8.64 -16.61 6.84
C SER A 23 7.21 -16.99 7.24
N ASP A 24 6.80 -16.62 8.45
CA ASP A 24 5.48 -16.94 8.98
C ASP A 24 4.39 -16.18 8.21
N ILE A 25 4.68 -14.93 7.86
CA ILE A 25 3.83 -14.11 7.00
C ILE A 25 3.72 -14.78 5.62
N MET A 26 4.84 -15.14 4.98
CA MET A 26 4.82 -15.80 3.66
C MET A 26 4.00 -17.10 3.66
N ASN A 27 4.08 -17.89 4.73
CA ASN A 27 3.37 -19.15 4.85
C ASN A 27 1.87 -19.00 5.16
N SER A 28 1.44 -17.86 5.70
CA SER A 28 0.05 -17.61 6.08
C SER A 28 -0.77 -16.95 4.97
N LEU A 29 -0.12 -16.39 3.95
CA LEU A 29 -0.79 -15.66 2.89
C LEU A 29 -1.33 -16.61 1.80
N PRO A 30 -2.57 -16.38 1.31
CA PRO A 30 -3.17 -17.23 0.27
C PRO A 30 -2.61 -16.94 -1.13
N LEU A 31 -1.89 -15.83 -1.30
CA LEU A 31 -1.36 -15.35 -2.58
C LEU A 31 0.10 -14.89 -2.41
N PRO A 32 0.89 -14.91 -3.49
CA PRO A 32 2.21 -14.28 -3.53
C PRO A 32 2.20 -12.84 -3.02
N LEU A 33 3.19 -12.49 -2.20
CA LEU A 33 3.33 -11.17 -1.57
C LEU A 33 3.17 -10.00 -2.55
N GLY A 34 3.75 -10.10 -3.75
CA GLY A 34 3.69 -9.03 -4.75
C GLY A 34 2.27 -8.72 -5.24
N GLN A 35 1.37 -9.70 -5.25
CA GLN A 35 -0.03 -9.49 -5.65
C GLN A 35 -0.85 -8.80 -4.54
N LEU A 36 -0.37 -8.85 -3.31
CA LEU A 36 -0.97 -8.19 -2.15
C LEU A 36 -0.33 -6.82 -1.87
N SER A 37 0.56 -6.34 -2.75
CA SER A 37 1.21 -5.05 -2.57
C SER A 37 0.22 -3.88 -2.69
N GLU A 38 0.38 -2.89 -1.82
CA GLU A 38 -0.40 -1.65 -1.83
C GLU A 38 0.00 -0.71 -2.98
N ASP A 39 1.20 -0.87 -3.56
CA ASP A 39 1.77 0.06 -4.54
C ASP A 39 0.86 0.30 -5.76
N VAL A 40 0.12 -0.73 -6.19
CA VAL A 40 -0.82 -0.64 -7.33
C VAL A 40 -2.03 0.24 -6.98
N LEU A 41 -2.52 0.15 -5.74
CA LEU A 41 -3.60 1.00 -5.24
C LEU A 41 -3.11 2.43 -5.08
N GLU A 42 -1.90 2.63 -4.54
CA GLU A 42 -1.32 3.97 -4.40
C GLU A 42 -1.10 4.64 -5.76
N ALA A 43 -0.61 3.92 -6.76
CA ALA A 43 -0.48 4.42 -8.13
C ALA A 43 -1.83 4.88 -8.71
N SER A 44 -2.92 4.18 -8.35
CA SER A 44 -4.28 4.51 -8.78
C SER A 44 -4.79 5.83 -8.19
N HIS A 45 -4.22 6.35 -7.10
CA HIS A 45 -4.57 7.67 -6.57
C HIS A 45 -4.28 8.80 -7.57
N LYS A 46 -3.26 8.65 -8.42
CA LYS A 46 -2.99 9.62 -9.49
C LYS A 46 -4.13 9.66 -10.51
N LEU A 47 -4.66 8.49 -10.86
CA LEU A 47 -5.82 8.36 -11.75
C LEU A 47 -7.07 8.97 -11.11
N TYR A 48 -7.36 8.65 -9.83
CA TYR A 48 -8.48 9.24 -9.09
C TYR A 48 -8.47 10.78 -9.14
N LYS A 49 -7.31 11.41 -8.88
CA LYS A 49 -7.16 12.87 -8.94
C LYS A 49 -7.51 13.40 -10.33
N ASN A 50 -7.04 12.75 -11.39
CA ASN A 50 -7.30 13.15 -12.78
C ASN A 50 -8.78 12.98 -13.18
N LEU A 51 -9.41 11.87 -12.81
CA LEU A 51 -10.83 11.62 -13.06
C LEU A 51 -11.69 12.68 -12.36
N ARG A 52 -11.38 13.00 -11.11
CA ARG A 52 -12.10 14.02 -10.34
C ARG A 52 -11.93 15.43 -10.91
N LEU A 53 -10.75 15.74 -11.45
CA LEU A 53 -10.49 17.08 -11.98
C LEU A 53 -11.10 17.30 -13.36
N PHE A 54 -11.07 16.30 -14.24
CA PHE A 54 -11.35 16.49 -15.67
C PHE A 54 -12.55 15.71 -16.20
N HIS A 55 -13.03 14.68 -15.49
CA HIS A 55 -14.03 13.74 -16.02
C HIS A 55 -15.33 13.72 -15.21
N SER A 56 -15.31 14.14 -13.93
CA SER A 56 -16.51 14.20 -13.09
C SER A 56 -17.31 15.50 -13.26
N ARG A 57 -18.64 15.42 -13.08
CA ARG A 57 -19.53 16.58 -12.98
C ARG A 57 -19.20 17.38 -11.71
N LYS A 58 -19.13 18.70 -11.86
CA LYS A 58 -18.84 19.65 -10.76
C LYS A 58 -20.09 20.41 -10.29
N THR A 59 -21.26 19.80 -10.45
CA THR A 59 -22.55 20.39 -10.07
C THR A 59 -22.86 20.20 -8.58
N SER A 60 -22.38 19.11 -7.97
CA SER A 60 -22.44 18.87 -6.52
C SER A 60 -21.37 17.86 -6.12
N ARG A 61 -21.00 17.82 -4.83
CA ARG A 61 -20.08 16.79 -4.31
C ARG A 61 -20.62 15.38 -4.48
N ILE A 62 -21.94 15.21 -4.35
CA ILE A 62 -22.60 13.91 -4.54
C ILE A 62 -22.40 13.46 -5.98
N ASN A 63 -22.69 14.33 -6.95
CA ASN A 63 -22.54 14.02 -8.38
C ASN A 63 -21.07 13.75 -8.75
N THR A 64 -20.13 14.52 -8.19
CA THR A 64 -18.69 14.24 -8.35
C THR A 64 -18.34 12.85 -7.83
N ASN A 65 -18.81 12.46 -6.65
CA ASN A 65 -18.49 11.16 -6.08
C ASN A 65 -19.14 10.01 -6.85
N THR A 66 -20.39 10.19 -7.33
CA THR A 66 -21.05 9.17 -8.16
C THR A 66 -20.29 8.94 -9.47
N ASP A 67 -19.78 10.01 -10.10
CA ASP A 67 -19.04 9.90 -11.36
C ASP A 67 -17.66 9.27 -11.21
N ILE A 68 -17.11 9.29 -10.00
CA ILE A 68 -15.81 8.67 -9.72
C ILE A 68 -15.95 7.19 -9.37
N LEU A 69 -17.12 6.79 -8.87
CA LEU A 69 -17.42 5.40 -8.51
C LEU A 69 -17.99 4.59 -9.69
N ASN A 70 -18.61 5.26 -10.66
CA ASN A 70 -19.13 4.67 -11.89
C ASN A 70 -18.04 4.50 -12.95
#